data_AF-A0A918FF21-F1
#
_entry.id   AF-A0A918FF21-F1
#
_cell.length_a   1.000
_cell.length_b   1.000
_cell.length_c   1.000
_cell.angle_alpha   90.00
_cell.angle_beta   90.00
_cell.angle_gamma   90.00
#
_symmetry.space_group_name_H-M   'P 1'
#
loop_
_entity.id
_entity.type
_entity.pdbx_description
1 polymer ?
#
loop_
_entity_poly.entity_id
_entity_poly.type
_entity_poly.pdbx_seq_one_letter_code
_entity_poly.pdbx_strand_id
1 'polypeptide(L)'
;MHHLATSDVFYVGVHCPLPELERREWQRGDRGLGDARRDFETVHTFSGYDFEIDSSGAAEPVAASIITAWKLRTPPGMFATLAASLPDNHED
;
A
#
# COMPACT_ATOMS: atom_id res chain seq x y z
N MET A 1 -11.61 8.79 11.80
CA MET A 1 -10.88 8.57 10.54
C MET A 1 -11.07 9.78 9.62
N HIS A 2 -10.66 10.98 10.06
CA HIS A 2 -11.06 12.27 9.43
C HIS A 2 -9.87 13.06 8.82
N HIS A 3 -8.63 12.76 9.20
CA HIS A 3 -7.47 13.60 8.85
C HIS A 3 -6.96 13.42 7.40
N LEU A 4 -7.19 12.26 6.79
CA LEU A 4 -6.70 12.00 5.43
C LEU A 4 -7.70 12.41 4.34
N ALA A 5 -8.98 12.57 4.65
CA ALA A 5 -10.03 12.86 3.67
C ALA A 5 -9.84 14.19 2.94
N THR A 6 -9.20 15.17 3.60
CA THR A 6 -8.91 16.49 3.02
C THR A 6 -7.48 16.62 2.51
N SER A 7 -6.69 15.55 2.57
CA SER A 7 -5.28 15.55 2.15
C SER A 7 -5.15 15.03 0.72
N ASP A 8 -4.11 15.48 0.02
CA ASP A 8 -3.70 14.89 -1.25
C ASP A 8 -3.01 13.55 -0.98
N VAL A 9 -3.76 12.47 -1.19
CA VAL A 9 -3.32 11.11 -0.91
C VAL A 9 -3.02 10.40 -2.21
N PHE A 10 -1.86 9.75 -2.26
CA PHE A 10 -1.48 8.83 -3.34
C PHE A 10 -1.26 7.45 -2.76
N TYR A 11 -2.08 6.53 -3.20
CA TYR A 11 -2.19 5.22 -2.62
C TYR A 11 -1.36 4.22 -3.41
N VAL A 12 -0.33 3.67 -2.77
CA VAL A 12 0.68 2.83 -3.43
C VAL A 12 0.59 1.40 -2.94
N GLY A 13 0.35 0.47 -3.85
CA GLY A 13 0.42 -0.97 -3.61
C GLY A 13 1.86 -1.44 -3.72
N VAL A 14 2.46 -1.84 -2.60
CA VAL A 14 3.84 -2.37 -2.58
C VAL A 14 3.78 -3.88 -2.47
N HIS A 15 4.03 -4.57 -3.58
CA HIS A 15 3.96 -6.02 -3.68
C HIS A 15 5.35 -6.64 -3.54
N CYS A 16 5.39 -7.88 -3.06
CA CYS A 16 6.60 -8.68 -3.02
C CYS A 16 6.18 -10.16 -3.14
N PRO A 17 6.93 -10.99 -3.88
CA PRO A 17 6.66 -12.43 -3.92
C PRO A 17 6.73 -13.03 -2.52
N LEU A 18 5.76 -13.90 -2.19
CA LEU A 18 5.67 -14.55 -0.89
C LEU A 18 6.98 -15.26 -0.45
N PRO A 19 7.71 -15.98 -1.33
CA PRO A 19 8.97 -16.61 -0.93
C PRO A 19 10.03 -15.59 -0.45
N GLU A 20 10.06 -14.39 -1.03
CA GLU A 20 10.99 -13.33 -0.63
C GLU A 20 10.55 -12.68 0.69
N LEU A 21 9.24 -12.51 0.91
CA LEU A 21 8.69 -12.04 2.18
C LEU A 21 9.05 -12.99 3.34
N GLU A 22 8.86 -14.30 3.15
CA GLU A 22 9.20 -15.32 4.16
C GLU A 22 10.71 -15.37 4.43
N ARG A 23 11.54 -15.23 3.38
CA ARG A 23 13.02 -15.14 3.53
C ARG A 23 13.42 -13.91 4.37
N ARG A 24 12.83 -12.75 4.11
CA ARG A 24 13.10 -11.49 4.84
C ARG A 24 12.57 -11.55 6.28
N GLU A 25 11.42 -12.16 6.51
CA GLU A 25 10.87 -12.39 7.85
C GLU A 25 11.82 -13.24 8.70
N TRP A 26 12.31 -14.34 8.14
CA TRP A 26 13.28 -15.20 8.82
C TRP A 26 14.58 -14.45 9.15
N GLN A 27 15.08 -13.62 8.23
CA GLN A 27 16.30 -12.82 8.45
C GLN A 27 16.12 -11.70 9.49
N ARG A 28 14.92 -11.15 9.61
CA ARG A 28 14.60 -10.10 10.58
C ARG A 28 14.73 -10.62 12.01
N GLY A 29 14.28 -11.85 12.28
CA GLY A 29 14.42 -12.52 13.57
C GLY A 29 13.63 -11.93 14.73
N ASP A 30 13.07 -10.73 14.58
CA ASP A 30 12.22 -10.03 15.55
C ASP A 30 10.71 -10.14 15.25
N ARG A 31 10.35 -10.76 14.13
CA ARG A 31 8.98 -10.95 13.65
C ARG A 31 8.50 -12.39 13.86
N GLY A 32 7.21 -12.57 14.14
CA GLY A 32 6.58 -13.89 14.24
C GLY A 32 6.62 -14.61 12.90
N LEU A 33 7.08 -15.87 12.89
CA LEU A 33 7.08 -16.68 11.68
C LEU A 33 5.65 -16.93 11.19
N GLY A 34 5.41 -16.69 9.90
CA GLY A 34 4.12 -16.85 9.24
C GLY A 34 3.29 -15.56 9.14
N ASP A 35 3.72 -14.45 9.73
CA ASP A 35 3.04 -13.15 9.59
C ASP A 35 3.08 -12.66 8.14
N ALA A 36 4.22 -12.84 7.46
CA ALA A 36 4.39 -12.53 6.04
C ALA A 36 3.34 -13.18 5.15
N ARG A 37 3.02 -14.46 5.41
CA ARG A 37 2.01 -15.21 4.67
C ARG A 37 0.60 -14.71 4.95
N ARG A 38 0.28 -14.49 6.22
CA ARG A 38 -1.02 -13.95 6.63
C ARG A 38 -1.28 -12.58 6.01
N ASP A 39 -0.28 -11.70 6.03
CA ASP A 39 -0.37 -10.38 5.42
C ASP A 39 -0.55 -10.50 3.91
N PHE A 40 0.26 -11.32 3.23
CA PHE A 40 0.18 -11.53 1.78
C PHE A 40 -1.23 -11.91 1.31
N GLU A 41 -1.94 -12.74 2.07
CA GLU A 41 -3.30 -13.19 1.74
C GLU A 41 -4.39 -12.13 1.93
N THR A 42 -4.12 -11.07 2.70
CA THR A 42 -5.17 -10.16 3.18
C THR A 42 -4.95 -8.70 2.78
N VAL A 43 -3.72 -8.19 2.79
CA VAL A 43 -3.43 -6.74 2.75
C VAL A 43 -3.68 -6.06 1.40
N HIS A 44 -3.91 -6.82 0.33
CA HIS A 44 -4.22 -6.25 -1.00
C HIS A 44 -5.63 -6.61 -1.49
N THR A 45 -6.51 -7.09 -0.60
CA THR A 45 -7.84 -7.57 -0.99
C THR A 45 -8.95 -6.51 -0.94
N PHE A 46 -8.70 -5.37 -0.30
CA PHE A 46 -9.77 -4.43 0.09
C PHE A 46 -9.88 -3.16 -0.78
N SER A 47 -8.91 -2.86 -1.64
CA SER A 47 -8.92 -1.63 -2.45
C SER A 47 -7.94 -1.69 -3.61
N GLY A 48 -8.19 -0.88 -4.65
CA GLY A 48 -7.20 -0.58 -5.68
C GLY A 48 -6.17 0.45 -5.23
N TYR A 49 -5.22 0.76 -6.11
CA TYR A 49 -4.12 1.71 -5.89
C TYR A 49 -4.01 2.71 -7.05
N ASP A 50 -3.37 3.85 -6.78
CA ASP A 50 -2.96 4.80 -7.82
C ASP A 50 -1.72 4.30 -8.57
N PHE A 51 -0.87 3.52 -7.88
CA PHE A 51 0.35 2.95 -8.42
C PHE A 51 0.70 1.65 -7.69
N GLU A 52 1.08 0.63 -8.46
CA GLU A 52 1.52 -0.66 -7.92
C GLU A 52 2.96 -0.93 -8.31
N ILE A 53 3.75 -1.47 -7.38
CA ILE A 53 5.17 -1.73 -7.60
C ILE A 53 5.63 -3.00 -6.91
N ASP A 54 6.53 -3.74 -7.58
CA ASP A 54 7.25 -4.86 -6.99
C ASP A 54 8.47 -4.36 -6.19
N SER A 55 8.61 -4.87 -4.96
CA SER A 55 9.64 -4.50 -4.00
C SER A 55 10.64 -5.63 -3.71
N SER A 56 10.72 -6.62 -4.60
CA SER A 56 11.73 -7.69 -4.53
C SER A 56 13.14 -7.15 -4.78
N GLY A 57 13.27 -6.07 -5.55
CA GLY A 57 14.52 -5.38 -5.86
C GLY A 57 15.08 -4.51 -4.73
N ALA A 58 16.12 -3.72 -5.06
CA ALA A 58 16.74 -2.78 -4.14
C ALA A 58 15.78 -1.62 -3.78
N ALA A 59 15.84 -1.17 -2.52
CA ALA A 59 14.91 -0.16 -2.01
C ALA A 59 14.99 1.20 -2.72
N GLU A 60 16.19 1.64 -3.09
CA GLU A 60 16.41 2.98 -3.68
C GLU A 60 15.75 3.13 -5.07
N PRO A 61 15.93 2.21 -6.04
CA PRO A 61 15.19 2.25 -7.30
C PRO A 61 13.66 2.17 -7.13
N VAL A 62 13.18 1.35 -6.18
CA VAL A 62 11.75 1.22 -5.88
C VAL A 62 11.20 2.55 -5.37
N ALA A 63 11.89 3.18 -4.41
CA ALA A 63 11.50 4.49 -3.88
C ALA A 63 11.53 5.59 -4.95
N ALA A 64 12.55 5.61 -5.81
CA ALA A 64 12.66 6.57 -6.91
C ALA A 64 11.48 6.44 -7.90
N SER A 65 11.03 5.21 -8.14
CA SER A 65 9.88 4.93 -9.01
C SER A 65 8.59 5.46 -8.39
N ILE A 66 8.39 5.27 -7.07
CA ILE A 66 7.24 5.82 -6.33
C ILE A 66 7.24 7.35 -6.38
N ILE A 67 8.38 8.00 -6.16
CA ILE A 67 8.51 9.48 -6.22
C ILE A 67 8.19 9.99 -7.63
N THR A 68 8.64 9.28 -8.66
CA THR A 68 8.37 9.64 -10.06
C THR A 68 6.87 9.51 -10.37
N ALA A 69 6.25 8.40 -9.97
CA ALA A 69 4.82 8.18 -10.15
C ALA A 69 3.98 9.24 -9.41
N TRP A 70 4.35 9.59 -8.17
CA TRP A 70 3.73 10.68 -7.42
C TRP A 70 3.78 12.00 -8.20
N LYS A 71 4.94 12.38 -8.76
CA LYS A 71 5.08 13.64 -9.52
C LYS A 71 4.24 13.68 -10.81
N LEU A 72 3.95 12.52 -11.40
CA LEU A 72 3.19 12.39 -12.64
C LEU A 72 1.70 12.11 -12.43
N ARG A 73 1.25 11.91 -11.19
CA ARG A 73 -0.14 11.53 -10.88
C ARG A 73 -1.13 12.61 -11.33
N THR A 74 -2.35 12.19 -11.59
CA THR A 74 -3.48 13.09 -11.90
C THR A 74 -4.59 12.90 -10.87
N PRO A 75 -5.12 13.97 -10.25
CA PRO A 75 -6.28 13.89 -9.36
C PRO A 75 -7.61 13.68 -10.13
N PRO A 76 -8.64 13.10 -9.49
CA PRO A 76 -8.62 12.53 -8.15
C PRO A 76 -7.97 11.13 -8.14
N GLY A 77 -7.21 10.84 -7.07
CA GLY A 77 -6.64 9.51 -6.86
C GLY A 77 -7.65 8.50 -6.30
N MET A 78 -7.23 7.24 -6.21
CA MET A 78 -8.02 6.11 -5.71
C MET A 78 -8.53 6.35 -4.30
N PHE A 79 -7.72 6.91 -3.41
CA PHE A 79 -8.14 7.19 -2.04
C PHE A 79 -9.32 8.18 -1.98
N ALA A 80 -9.27 9.25 -2.78
CA ALA A 80 -10.37 10.21 -2.85
C ALA A 80 -11.65 9.58 -3.43
N THR A 81 -11.49 8.69 -4.41
CA THR A 81 -12.61 7.93 -5.00
C THR A 81 -13.26 7.01 -3.98
N LEU A 82 -12.46 6.27 -3.20
CA LEU A 82 -12.95 5.40 -2.14
C LEU A 82 -13.64 6.20 -1.03
N ALA A 83 -13.04 7.31 -0.58
CA ALA A 83 -13.63 8.18 0.43
C ALA A 83 -15.00 8.73 0.00
N ALA A 84 -15.16 9.10 -1.27
CA ALA A 84 -16.43 9.56 -1.82
C ALA A 84 -17.50 8.44 -1.96
N SER A 85 -17.08 7.17 -1.97
CA SER A 85 -17.97 6.02 -2.11
C SER A 85 -18.44 5.42 -0.78
N LEU A 86 -17.84 5.82 0.34
CA LEU A 86 -18.25 5.40 1.67
C LEU A 86 -19.55 6.11 2.07
N PRO A 87 -20.56 5.40 2.60
CA PRO A 87 -21.77 6.03 3.11
C PRO A 87 -21.42 6.95 4.28
N ASP A 88 -22.09 8.11 4.31
CA ASP A 88 -21.93 9.14 5.33
C ASP A 88 -22.52 8.63 6.65
N ASN A 89 -21.73 7.86 7.40
CA ASN A 89 -22.12 7.43 8.74
C ASN A 89 -21.85 8.58 9.71
N HIS A 90 -22.76 9.55 9.71
CA HIS A 90 -23.00 10.42 10.85
C HIS A 90 -23.66 9.58 11.95
N GLU A 91 -22.86 9.00 12.84
CA GLU A 91 -23.36 8.60 14.15
C GLU A 91 -23.39 9.86 15.04
N ASP A 92 -24.61 10.33 15.30
CA ASP A 92 -24.95 11.36 16.30
C ASP A 92 -24.62 10.89 17.74
#